data_AF-A0A916TRH2-F1
#
_entry.id   AF-A0A916TRH2-F1
#
_cell.length_a   1.000
_cell.length_b   1.000
_cell.length_c   1.000
_cell.angle_alpha   90.00
_cell.angle_beta   90.00
_cell.angle_gamma   90.00
#
_symmetry.space_group_name_H-M   'P 1'
#
loop_
_entity.id
_entity.type
_entity.pdbx_description
1 polymer ?
#
loop_
_entity_poly.entity_id
_entity_poly.type
_entity_poly.pdbx_seq_one_letter_code
_entity_poly.pdbx_strand_id
1 'polypeptide(L)'
;MHFLGTEPFWGGEASGNELTYTTPENQDGETITVSRFAGRGGLSFSGNLAGGAMTLAVTPGECSDGMSDRTYPFTVTLQIGPDVRQGCAWTDHQGYRDATQKE
;
A
#
# COMPACT_ATOMS: atom_id res chain seq x y z
N MET A 1 5.71 6.23 2.46
CA MET A 1 4.88 5.09 2.96
C MET A 1 4.81 4.09 1.84
N HIS A 2 5.25 2.86 2.06
CA HIS A 2 5.28 1.83 1.04
C HIS A 2 4.13 0.86 1.22
N PHE A 3 3.64 0.31 0.12
CA PHE A 3 2.60 -0.71 0.11
C PHE A 3 2.83 -1.72 -1.00
N LEU A 4 2.37 -2.95 -0.78
CA LEU A 4 2.43 -4.03 -1.75
C LEU A 4 1.28 -5.02 -1.57
N GLY A 5 0.93 -5.70 -2.65
CA GLY A 5 0.02 -6.84 -2.65
C GLY A 5 0.47 -7.90 -3.65
N THR A 6 0.10 -9.15 -3.35
CA THR A 6 0.69 -10.32 -3.99
C THR A 6 -0.18 -10.93 -5.08
N GLU A 7 -1.51 -10.75 -5.04
CA GLU A 7 -2.42 -11.29 -6.05
C GLU A 7 -3.51 -10.29 -6.48
N PRO A 8 -3.49 -9.81 -7.75
CA PRO A 8 -2.30 -9.81 -8.63
C PRO A 8 -1.12 -9.08 -7.94
N PHE A 9 0.10 -9.18 -8.47
CA PHE A 9 1.20 -8.38 -7.92
C PHE A 9 0.96 -6.88 -8.19
N TRP A 10 1.12 -6.05 -7.16
CA TRP A 10 1.10 -4.60 -7.25
C TRP A 10 1.84 -3.97 -6.07
N GLY A 11 2.19 -2.70 -6.18
CA GLY A 11 2.76 -1.96 -5.07
C GLY A 11 2.84 -0.48 -5.35
N GLY A 12 3.62 0.20 -4.55
CA GLY A 12 3.83 1.63 -4.71
C GLY A 12 4.27 2.32 -3.44
N GLU A 13 4.30 3.65 -3.54
CA GLU A 13 4.66 4.54 -2.46
C GLU A 13 3.74 5.75 -2.43
N ALA A 14 3.37 6.20 -1.24
CA ALA A 14 2.76 7.49 -1.00
C ALA A 14 3.73 8.40 -0.22
N SER A 15 3.97 9.59 -0.77
CA SER A 15 4.81 10.63 -0.16
C SER A 15 4.15 12.00 -0.31
N GLY A 16 3.92 12.68 0.82
CA GLY A 16 3.21 13.97 0.83
C GLY A 16 1.79 13.86 0.26
N ASN A 17 1.57 14.52 -0.88
CA ASN A 17 0.33 14.52 -1.66
C ASN A 17 0.48 13.78 -2.99
N GLU A 18 1.52 12.98 -3.17
CA GLU A 18 1.74 12.14 -4.34
C GLU A 18 1.68 10.67 -3.96
N LEU A 19 1.17 9.87 -4.89
CA LEU A 19 1.18 8.42 -4.82
C LEU A 19 1.59 7.86 -6.17
N THR A 20 2.59 6.99 -6.15
CA THR A 20 3.02 6.21 -7.32
C THR A 20 2.52 4.78 -7.16
N TYR A 21 1.77 4.30 -8.15
CA TYR A 21 1.22 2.94 -8.19
C TYR A 21 1.93 2.12 -9.27
N THR A 22 2.43 0.94 -8.93
CA THR A 22 3.19 0.06 -9.84
C THR A 22 2.54 -1.31 -9.97
N THR A 23 2.68 -1.89 -11.17
CA THR A 23 2.33 -3.29 -11.46
C THR A 23 3.45 -3.96 -12.25
N PRO A 24 3.48 -5.29 -12.38
CA PRO A 24 4.46 -5.97 -13.22
C PRO A 24 4.49 -5.47 -14.67
N GLU A 25 3.34 -5.03 -15.19
CA GLU A 25 3.17 -4.51 -16.55
C GLU A 25 3.55 -3.03 -16.67
N ASN A 26 3.54 -2.28 -15.57
CA ASN A 26 3.93 -0.87 -15.51
C ASN A 26 4.89 -0.61 -14.34
N GLN A 27 6.16 -0.94 -14.57
CA GLN A 27 7.21 -0.83 -13.55
C GLN A 27 7.65 0.63 -13.29
N ASP A 28 7.55 1.50 -14.30
CA ASP A 28 7.76 2.95 -14.13
C ASP A 28 6.68 3.58 -13.22
N GLY A 29 5.52 2.93 -13.15
CA GLY A 29 4.41 3.31 -12.29
C GLY A 29 3.57 4.47 -12.85
N GLU A 30 2.41 4.66 -12.23
CA GLU A 30 1.52 5.79 -12.47
C GLU A 30 1.55 6.68 -11.23
N THR A 31 2.01 7.93 -11.39
CA THR A 31 2.08 8.90 -10.29
C THR A 31 0.91 9.87 -10.38
N ILE A 32 0.19 10.01 -9.28
CA ILE A 32 -1.01 10.85 -9.18
C ILE A 32 -0.95 11.72 -7.93
N THR A 33 -1.60 12.89 -8.00
CA THR A 33 -1.88 13.68 -6.81
C THR A 33 -3.02 13.04 -6.03
N VAL A 34 -2.84 12.93 -4.71
CA VAL A 34 -3.82 12.32 -3.79
C VAL A 34 -4.19 13.26 -2.67
N SER A 35 -5.44 13.15 -2.22
CA SER A 35 -5.88 13.71 -0.94
C SER A 35 -5.55 12.72 0.17
N ARG A 36 -4.91 13.21 1.24
CA ARG A 36 -4.57 12.41 2.41
C ARG A 36 -5.54 12.71 3.56
N PHE A 37 -6.13 11.68 4.14
CA PHE A 37 -7.00 11.80 5.31
C PHE A 37 -6.54 10.85 6.42
N ALA A 38 -6.36 11.38 7.64
CA ALA A 38 -6.04 10.58 8.82
C ALA A 38 -7.20 10.67 9.82
N GLY A 39 -7.73 9.52 10.24
CA GLY A 39 -8.88 9.48 11.16
C GLY A 39 -9.26 8.06 11.55
N ARG A 40 -9.97 7.91 12.69
CA ARG A 40 -10.46 6.62 13.22
C ARG A 40 -9.37 5.55 13.41
N GLY A 41 -8.14 5.96 13.66
CA GLY A 41 -7.00 5.05 13.85
C GLY A 41 -6.37 4.54 12.54
N GLY A 42 -6.82 5.03 11.38
CA GLY A 42 -6.25 4.69 10.08
C GLY A 42 -5.84 5.90 9.25
N LEU A 43 -5.29 5.62 8.08
CA LEU A 43 -4.87 6.58 7.08
C LEU A 43 -5.51 6.20 5.74
N SER A 44 -6.00 7.16 4.97
CA SER A 44 -6.47 6.93 3.62
C SER A 44 -5.93 7.95 2.63
N PHE A 45 -5.76 7.48 1.40
CA PHE A 45 -5.41 8.29 0.24
C PHE A 45 -6.46 8.10 -0.83
N SER A 46 -6.85 9.18 -1.50
CA SER A 46 -7.79 9.12 -2.62
C SER A 46 -7.34 9.99 -3.79
N GLY A 47 -7.62 9.52 -5.00
CA GLY A 47 -7.27 10.18 -6.25
C GLY A 47 -7.86 9.46 -7.45
N ASN A 48 -7.33 9.72 -8.64
CA ASN A 48 -7.78 9.10 -9.88
C ASN A 48 -6.58 8.51 -10.62
N LEU A 49 -6.58 7.18 -10.80
CA LEU A 49 -5.67 6.48 -11.71
C LEU A 49 -6.35 6.32 -13.08
N ALA A 50 -5.59 5.90 -14.09
CA ALA A 50 -6.09 5.57 -15.42
C ALA A 50 -7.19 4.49 -15.36
N GLY A 51 -7.09 3.55 -14.41
CA GLY A 51 -8.08 2.51 -14.15
C GLY A 51 -9.35 2.97 -13.43
N GLY A 52 -9.41 4.22 -12.93
CA GLY A 52 -10.58 4.80 -12.28
C GLY A 52 -10.28 5.51 -10.96
N ALA A 53 -11.35 5.85 -10.24
CA ALA A 53 -11.25 6.44 -8.91
C ALA A 53 -10.52 5.45 -7.97
N MET A 54 -9.48 5.94 -7.31
CA MET A 54 -8.62 5.15 -6.44
C MET A 54 -8.84 5.56 -4.99
N THR A 55 -8.93 4.56 -4.11
CA THR A 55 -8.86 4.75 -2.65
C THR A 55 -7.93 3.70 -2.05
N LEU A 56 -6.92 4.16 -1.32
CA LEU A 56 -6.01 3.34 -0.53
C LEU A 56 -6.33 3.56 0.94
N ALA A 57 -6.89 2.55 1.61
CA ALA A 57 -7.13 2.56 3.04
C ALA A 57 -6.03 1.76 3.75
N VAL A 58 -5.41 2.35 4.78
CA VAL A 58 -4.32 1.79 5.55
C VAL A 58 -4.72 1.76 7.03
N THR A 59 -4.61 0.59 7.65
CA THR A 59 -4.96 0.37 9.05
C THR A 59 -3.82 -0.33 9.81
N PRO A 60 -3.54 0.06 11.06
CA PRO A 60 -2.60 -0.68 11.91
C PRO A 60 -3.05 -2.13 12.10
N GLY A 61 -2.12 -3.07 11.93
CA GLY A 61 -2.38 -4.49 12.09
C GLY A 61 -1.26 -5.33 11.48
N GLU A 62 -0.92 -6.45 12.13
CA GLU A 62 0.06 -7.39 11.59
C GLU A 62 -0.45 -7.96 10.26
N CYS A 63 0.38 -7.84 9.23
CA CYS A 63 0.07 -8.25 7.87
C CYS A 63 1.20 -9.14 7.33
N SER A 64 0.86 -10.21 6.63
CA SER A 64 1.81 -11.03 5.87
C SER A 64 1.42 -10.98 4.41
N ASP A 65 2.42 -10.87 3.53
CA ASP A 65 2.21 -10.94 2.08
C ASP A 65 2.04 -12.37 1.56
N GLY A 66 2.08 -13.37 2.45
CA GLY A 66 1.88 -14.80 2.16
C GLY A 66 3.00 -15.46 1.36
N MET A 67 4.01 -14.69 0.93
CA MET A 67 5.10 -15.15 0.06
C MET A 67 6.48 -15.00 0.71
N SER A 68 6.59 -14.18 1.76
CA SER A 68 7.81 -13.99 2.52
C SER A 68 7.58 -14.23 4.01
N ASP A 69 8.66 -14.48 4.75
CA ASP A 69 8.66 -14.55 6.21
C ASP A 69 8.63 -13.15 6.87
N ARG A 70 7.96 -12.18 6.22
CA ARG A 70 7.83 -10.80 6.69
C ARG A 70 6.51 -10.57 7.39
N THR A 71 6.58 -9.87 8.50
CA THR A 71 5.42 -9.29 9.18
C THR A 71 5.48 -7.77 9.05
N TYR A 72 4.51 -7.23 8.32
CA TYR A 72 4.33 -5.80 8.09
C TYR A 72 3.41 -5.20 9.18
N PRO A 73 3.61 -3.94 9.59
CA PRO A 73 2.86 -3.30 10.67
C PRO A 73 1.48 -2.77 10.26
N PHE A 74 1.17 -2.74 8.97
CA PHE A 74 -0.10 -2.23 8.46
C PHE A 74 -0.72 -3.17 7.43
N THR A 75 -2.05 -3.23 7.45
CA THR A 75 -2.87 -3.81 6.39
C THR A 75 -3.38 -2.71 5.47
N VAL A 76 -3.60 -3.06 4.20
CA VAL A 76 -4.04 -2.14 3.16
C VAL A 76 -5.19 -2.74 2.37
N THR A 77 -6.22 -1.93 2.12
CA THR A 77 -7.22 -2.19 1.09
C THR A 77 -7.08 -1.12 0.00
N LEU A 78 -6.79 -1.56 -1.22
CA LEU A 78 -6.75 -0.72 -2.41
C LEU A 78 -8.02 -0.97 -3.23
N GLN A 79 -8.75 0.09 -3.55
CA GLN A 79 -9.84 0.05 -4.50
C GLN A 79 -9.49 0.93 -5.71
N ILE A 80 -9.67 0.41 -6.92
CA ILE A 80 -9.53 1.15 -8.19
C ILE A 80 -10.78 0.84 -9.03
N GLY A 81 -11.66 1.82 -9.19
CA GLY A 81 -12.96 1.59 -9.81
C GLY A 81 -13.75 0.50 -9.05
N PRO A 82 -14.15 -0.61 -9.70
CA PRO A 82 -14.82 -1.74 -9.05
C PRO A 82 -13.85 -2.74 -8.40
N ASP A 83 -12.55 -2.70 -8.72
CA ASP A 83 -11.59 -3.70 -8.29
C ASP A 83 -11.10 -3.41 -6.87
N VAL A 84 -11.14 -4.42 -6.01
CA VAL A 84 -10.63 -4.36 -4.64
C VAL A 84 -9.49 -5.34 -4.46
N ARG A 85 -8.40 -4.88 -3.87
CA ARG A 85 -7.17 -5.64 -3.63
C ARG A 85 -6.73 -5.46 -2.18
N GLN A 86 -6.14 -6.50 -1.62
CA GLN A 86 -5.60 -6.50 -0.26
C GLN A 86 -4.07 -6.53 -0.33
N GLY A 87 -3.44 -5.89 0.65
CA GLY A 87 -1.99 -5.79 0.72
C GLY A 87 -1.49 -5.40 2.11
N CYS A 88 -0.18 -5.26 2.21
CA CYS A 88 0.52 -4.83 3.41
C CYS A 88 1.21 -3.49 3.18
N ALA A 89 1.49 -2.75 4.25
CA ALA A 89 2.24 -1.50 4.19
C ALA A 89 3.23 -1.34 5.34
N TRP A 90 4.21 -0.45 5.13
CA TRP A 90 5.20 -0.04 6.12
C TRP A 90 5.69 1.39 5.85
N THR A 91 6.34 1.97 6.85
CA THR A 91 6.99 3.29 6.75
C THR A 91 8.45 3.18 7.15
N ASP A 92 9.25 4.21 6.88
CA ASP A 92 10.64 4.26 7.34
C ASP A 92 10.75 4.28 8.88
N HIS A 93 9.74 4.81 9.56
CA HIS A 93 9.68 4.83 11.03
C HIS A 93 9.16 3.52 11.64
N GLN A 94 8.34 2.78 10.91
CA GLN A 94 7.77 1.52 11.33
C GLN A 94 7.86 0.53 10.16
N GLY A 95 9.02 -0.11 10.07
CA GLY A 95 9.33 -1.12 9.05
C GLY A 95 8.66 -2.46 9.32
N TYR A 96 8.78 -3.38 8.36
CA TYR A 96 8.44 -4.78 8.56
C TYR A 96 9.53 -5.51 9.35
N ARG A 97 9.18 -6.67 9.91
CA ARG A 97 10.09 -7.59 10.60
C ARG A 97 10.27 -8.84 9.75
N ASP A 98 11.51 -9.26 9.53
CA ASP A 98 11.82 -10.57 8.94
C ASP A 98 12.12 -11.59 10.05
N ALA A 99 11.80 -12.87 9.83
CA ALA A 99 12.14 -13.96 10.76
C ALA A 99 13.65 -14.09 11.06
N THR A 100 14.52 -13.53 10.22
CA THR A 100 15.98 -13.53 10.37
C THR A 100 16.55 -12.36 11.17
N GLN A 101 15.74 -11.36 11.54
CA GLN A 101 16.16 -10.28 12.45
C GLN A 101 15.94 -10.73 13.91
N LYS A 102 16.70 -11.75 14.33
CA LYS A 102 16.99 -11.96 15.76
C LYS A 102 18.13 -11.02 16.12
N GLU A 103 17.85 -10.03 16.96
CA GLU A 103 18.88 -9.43 17.81
C GLU A 103 19.55 -10.49 18.69
#